data_AF-A0A135P2Z7-F1
#
_entry.id   AF-A0A135P2Z7-F1
#
_cell.length_a   1.000
_cell.length_b   1.000
_cell.length_c   1.000
_cell.angle_alpha   90.00
_cell.angle_beta   90.00
_cell.angle_gamma   90.00
#
_symmetry.space_group_name_H-M   'P 1'
#
loop_
_entity.id
_entity.type
_entity.pdbx_description
1 polymer ?
#
loop_
_entity_poly.entity_id
_entity_poly.type
_entity_poly.pdbx_seq_one_letter_code
_entity_poly.pdbx_strand_id
1 'polypeptide(L)'
;MKSNGFGSFKQKIVVHIDQGLALPFENHSSFANTGTIDGRHTFVWSRLSTRKGDDEGATSHLSSVFKDIPENAWHIDWGNSQY
;
A
#
# COMPACT_ATOMS: atom_id res chain seq x y z
N MET A 1 -15.96 -0.20 2.34
CA MET A 1 -15.71 -0.20 3.80
C MET A 1 -16.50 -1.27 4.54
N LYS A 2 -15.87 -2.39 4.92
CA LYS A 2 -16.44 -3.35 5.88
C LYS A 2 -15.87 -3.03 7.27
N SER A 3 -16.72 -2.58 8.19
CA SER A 3 -16.37 -2.54 9.61
C SER A 3 -16.35 -3.98 10.13
N ASN A 4 -15.33 -4.35 10.92
CA ASN A 4 -15.28 -5.68 11.55
C ASN A 4 -16.05 -5.77 12.87
N GLY A 5 -16.84 -4.75 13.22
CA GLY A 5 -17.64 -4.72 14.45
C GLY A 5 -16.87 -4.31 15.72
N PHE A 6 -15.55 -4.10 15.64
CA PHE A 6 -14.69 -3.71 16.79
C PHE A 6 -14.13 -2.28 16.66
N GLY A 7 -14.78 -1.41 15.88
CA GLY A 7 -14.27 -0.04 15.65
C GLY A 7 -12.99 0.00 14.81
N SER A 8 -12.69 -1.06 14.06
CA SER A 8 -11.60 -1.06 13.07
C SER A 8 -12.12 -1.28 11.65
N PHE A 9 -11.41 -0.64 10.72
CA PHE A 9 -11.71 -0.57 9.30
C PHE A 9 -10.56 -1.23 8.54
N LYS A 10 -10.91 -2.12 7.60
CA LYS A 10 -9.93 -2.72 6.71
C LYS A 10 -9.70 -1.79 5.52
N GLN A 11 -8.49 -1.25 5.42
CA GLN A 11 -8.05 -0.47 4.26
C GLN A 11 -7.24 -1.37 3.32
N LYS A 12 -7.41 -1.16 2.03
CA LYS A 12 -6.59 -1.72 0.96
C LYS A 12 -5.99 -0.56 0.18
N ILE A 13 -4.69 -0.35 0.34
CA ILE A 13 -3.97 0.75 -0.27
C ILE A 13 -3.25 0.22 -1.51
N VAL A 14 -3.46 0.89 -2.64
CA VAL A 14 -2.76 0.58 -3.89
C VAL A 14 -1.45 1.36 -3.90
N VAL A 15 -0.35 0.65 -4.14
CA VAL A 15 0.99 1.23 -4.19
C VAL A 15 1.64 0.81 -5.51
N HIS A 16 2.21 1.76 -6.22
CA HIS A 16 3.01 1.48 -7.41
C HIS A 16 4.48 1.64 -7.06
N ILE A 17 5.30 0.68 -7.45
CA ILE A 17 6.74 0.65 -7.21
C ILE A 17 7.45 0.41 -8.55
N ASP A 18 8.53 1.14 -8.82
CA ASP A 18 9.34 0.93 -10.02
C ASP A 18 9.83 -0.54 -10.11
N GLN A 19 9.77 -1.12 -11.30
CA GLN A 19 10.04 -2.55 -11.54
C GLN A 19 11.40 -3.03 -11.00
N GLY A 20 12.44 -2.20 -11.09
CA GLY A 20 13.79 -2.54 -10.60
C GLY A 20 13.89 -2.68 -9.08
N LEU A 21 12.90 -2.19 -8.33
CA LEU A 21 12.88 -2.19 -6.87
C LEU A 21 11.70 -2.98 -6.29
N ALA A 22 10.86 -3.58 -7.14
CA ALA A 22 9.64 -4.29 -6.72
C ALA A 22 9.93 -5.65 -6.08
N LEU A 23 11.05 -6.29 -6.42
CA LEU A 23 11.38 -7.68 -6.08
C LEU A 23 11.30 -8.03 -4.57
N PRO A 24 11.77 -7.17 -3.65
CA PRO A 24 11.65 -7.43 -2.21
C PRO A 24 10.19 -7.44 -1.73
N PHE A 25 9.31 -6.72 -2.41
CA PHE A 25 7.90 -6.56 -2.04
C PHE A 25 7.00 -7.62 -2.65
N GLU A 26 7.39 -8.21 -3.79
CA GLU A 26 6.68 -9.36 -4.38
C GLU A 26 6.60 -10.55 -3.44
N ASN A 27 7.63 -10.75 -2.61
CA ASN A 27 7.69 -11.84 -1.64
C ASN A 27 7.17 -11.45 -0.25
N HIS A 28 6.74 -10.20 -0.05
CA HIS A 28 6.31 -9.72 1.26
C HIS A 28 4.83 -10.02 1.50
N SER A 29 4.52 -10.83 2.50
CA SER A 29 3.17 -11.35 2.78
C SER A 29 2.06 -10.31 2.95
N SER A 30 2.42 -9.07 3.30
CA SER A 30 1.48 -7.95 3.44
C SER A 30 1.13 -7.25 2.12
N PHE A 31 1.88 -7.51 1.05
CA PHE A 31 1.68 -6.93 -0.27
C PHE A 31 1.25 -8.04 -1.24
N ALA A 32 0.12 -7.83 -1.91
CA ALA A 32 -0.28 -8.68 -3.02
C ALA A 32 0.08 -7.97 -4.33
N ASN A 33 0.97 -8.54 -5.15
CA ASN A 33 1.17 -8.06 -6.51
C ASN A 33 -0.11 -8.29 -7.31
N THR A 34 -0.60 -7.25 -7.96
CA THR A 34 -1.83 -7.26 -8.76
C THR A 34 -1.59 -7.00 -10.25
N GLY A 35 -0.35 -6.73 -10.65
CA GLY A 35 0.05 -6.53 -12.03
C GLY A 35 1.14 -5.48 -12.19
N THR A 36 1.30 -5.02 -13.43
CA THR A 36 2.25 -3.97 -13.80
C THR A 36 1.54 -2.94 -14.67
N ILE A 37 1.71 -1.66 -14.36
CA ILE A 37 1.17 -0.51 -15.12
C ILE A 37 2.33 0.43 -15.42
N ASP A 38 2.51 0.83 -16.68
CA ASP A 38 3.54 1.79 -17.11
C ASP A 38 4.97 1.50 -16.61
N GLY A 39 5.36 0.22 -16.55
CA GLY A 39 6.68 -0.20 -16.06
C GLY A 39 6.83 -0.20 -14.53
N ARG A 40 5.73 -0.04 -13.79
CA ARG A 40 5.67 -0.09 -12.33
C ARG A 40 4.84 -1.28 -11.87
N HIS A 41 5.32 -2.00 -10.87
CA HIS A 41 4.55 -3.08 -10.24
C HIS A 41 3.52 -2.48 -9.30
N THR A 42 2.29 -2.97 -9.42
CA THR A 42 1.15 -2.53 -8.62
C THR A 42 0.91 -3.53 -7.49
N PHE A 43 1.04 -3.06 -6.27
CA PHE A 43 0.81 -3.82 -5.06
C PHE A 43 -0.44 -3.35 -4.33
N VAL A 44 -1.17 -4.29 -3.76
CA VAL A 44 -2.23 -4.00 -2.79
C VAL A 44 -1.74 -4.34 -1.40
N TRP A 45 -1.60 -3.31 -0.58
CA TRP A 45 -1.27 -3.42 0.84
C TRP A 45 -2.54 -3.37 1.68
N SER A 46 -2.77 -4.41 2.50
CA SER A 46 -3.93 -4.45 3.39
C SER A 46 -3.54 -4.11 4.82
N ARG A 47 -4.26 -3.18 5.45
CA ARG A 47 -4.09 -2.83 6.87
C ARG A 47 -5.43 -2.74 7.60
N LEU A 48 -5.36 -2.76 8.93
CA LEU A 48 -6.45 -2.35 9.80
C LEU A 48 -6.14 -0.94 10.34
N SER A 49 -7.15 -0.09 10.42
CA SER A 49 -7.07 1.19 11.13
C SER A 49 -8.29 1.37 12.03
N THR A 50 -8.10 2.03 13.17
CA THR A 50 -9.20 2.46 14.06
C THR A 50 -9.86 3.74 13.58
N ARG A 51 -9.26 4.42 12.58
CA ARG A 51 -9.76 5.64 11.97
C ARG A 51 -10.16 5.39 10.52
N LYS A 52 -11.30 5.97 10.14
CA LYS A 52 -11.78 5.96 8.76
C LYS A 52 -10.92 6.91 7.92
N GLY A 53 -10.36 6.44 6.81
CA GLY A 53 -9.57 7.30 5.92
C GLY A 53 -8.23 7.73 6.50
N ASP A 54 -7.54 6.84 7.22
CA ASP A 54 -6.26 7.13 7.86
C ASP A 54 -5.10 7.15 6.84
N ASP A 55 -5.07 8.19 6.02
CA ASP A 55 -4.09 8.39 4.95
C ASP A 55 -2.71 8.74 5.51
N GLU A 56 -2.66 9.56 6.56
CA GLU A 56 -1.41 9.91 7.24
C GLU A 56 -0.75 8.67 7.86
N GLY A 57 -1.53 7.85 8.57
CA GLY A 57 -1.03 6.60 9.13
C GLY A 57 -0.61 5.59 8.05
N ALA A 58 -1.32 5.56 6.91
CA ALA A 58 -0.94 4.70 5.79
C ALA A 58 0.38 5.17 5.15
N THR A 59 0.52 6.48 4.92
CA THR A 59 1.72 7.09 4.37
C THR A 59 2.92 6.85 5.28
N SER A 60 2.80 7.17 6.58
CA SER A 60 3.86 6.98 7.56
C SER A 60 4.34 5.52 7.63
N HIS A 61 3.41 4.57 7.62
CA HIS A 61 3.75 3.15 7.63
C HIS A 61 4.49 2.74 6.34
N LEU A 62 3.96 3.12 5.17
CA LEU A 62 4.58 2.78 3.90
C LEU A 62 5.95 3.43 3.74
N SER A 63 6.14 4.69 4.16
CA SER A 63 7.45 5.34 4.20
C SER A 63 8.46 4.58 5.06
N SER A 64 8.02 3.97 6.16
CA SER A 64 8.89 3.12 7.00
C SER A 64 9.25 1.80 6.31
N VAL A 65 8.28 1.17 5.65
CA VAL A 65 8.51 -0.07 4.87
C VAL A 65 9.43 0.19 3.67
N PHE A 66 9.28 1.34 3.03
CA PHE A 66 9.99 1.75 1.83
C PHE A 66 11.20 2.65 2.13
N LYS A 67 11.67 2.70 3.37
CA LYS A 67 12.78 3.57 3.78
C LYS A 67 14.07 3.37 2.97
N ASP A 68 14.25 2.17 2.43
CA ASP A 68 15.46 1.76 1.68
C ASP A 68 15.32 1.97 0.17
N ILE A 69 14.17 2.47 -0.31
CA ILE A 69 13.96 2.84 -1.71
C ILE A 69 13.79 4.36 -1.86
N PRO A 70 14.21 4.96 -2.99
CA PRO A 70 14.02 6.38 -3.25
C PRO A 70 12.53 6.77 -3.19
N GLU A 71 12.23 7.94 -2.61
CA GLU A 71 10.84 8.43 -2.45
C GLU A 71 10.12 8.61 -3.79
N ASN A 72 10.84 8.91 -4.87
CA ASN A 72 10.28 9.03 -6.21
C ASN A 72 10.05 7.69 -6.93
N ALA A 73 10.56 6.58 -6.38
CA ALA A 73 10.46 5.25 -6.97
C ALA A 73 9.20 4.49 -6.56
N TRP A 74 8.38 5.09 -5.68
CA TRP A 74 7.08 4.56 -5.31
C TRP A 74 6.08 5.68 -5.10
N HIS A 75 4.79 5.38 -5.21
CA HIS A 75 3.73 6.30 -4.82
C HIS A 75 2.45 5.54 -4.47
N ILE A 76 1.59 6.20 -3.70
CA ILE A 76 0.28 5.68 -3.33
C ILE A 76 -0.74 6.15 -4.36
N ASP A 77 -1.55 5.22 -4.84
CA ASP A 77 -2.70 5.51 -5.68
C ASP A 77 -3.96 5.56 -4.81
N TRP A 78 -4.24 6.75 -4.29
CA TRP A 78 -5.42 7.00 -3.46
C TRP A 78 -6.73 6.81 -4.22
N GLY A 79 -6.74 7.05 -5.53
CA GLY A 79 -7.93 6.93 -6.38
C GLY A 79 -8.39 5.48 -6.54
N ASN A 80 -7.45 4.53 -6.59
CA ASN A 80 -7.73 3.09 -6.64
C ASN A 80 -7.71 2.39 -5.27
N SER A 81 -7.38 3.11 -4.21
CA SER A 81 -7.38 2.59 -2.84
C SER A 81 -8.80 2.43 -2.28
N GLN A 82 -9.01 1.40 -1.46
CA GLN A 82 -10.30 1.11 -0.84
C GLN A 82 -10.21 1.25 0.67
N TYR A 83 -11.22 1.90 1.24
CA TYR A 83 -11.39 2.09 2.67
C TYR A 83 -12.62 1.34 3.14
#